data_AF-A0A259MS80-F1
#
_entry.id   AF-A0A259MS80-F1
#
_cell.length_a   1.000
_cell.length_b   1.000
_cell.length_c   1.000
_cell.angle_alpha   90.00
_cell.angle_beta   90.00
_cell.angle_gamma   90.00
#
_symmetry.space_group_name_H-M   'P 1'
#
loop_
_entity.id
_entity.type
_entity.pdbx_description
1 polymer ?
#
loop_
_entity_poly.entity_id
_entity_poly.type
_entity_poly.pdbx_seq_one_letter_code
_entity_poly.pdbx_strand_id
1 'polypeptide(L)' 'MDKEAIEVLARRSGLARALAEFPEDVIAAAKQAADVAQKIKRPADPTAEPWPPMKAGTTL' A
#
# COMPACT_ATOMS: atom_id res chain seq x y z
N MET A 1 -5.79 6.46 -12.53
CA MET A 1 -5.49 5.02 -12.61
C MET A 1 -6.72 4.37 -13.21
N ASP A 2 -6.57 3.75 -14.38
CA ASP A 2 -7.68 3.27 -15.20
C ASP A 2 -8.17 1.90 -14.75
N LYS A 3 -9.44 1.58 -15.01
CA LYS A 3 -10.08 0.33 -14.52
C LYS A 3 -9.35 -0.92 -15.00
N GLU A 4 -8.93 -0.95 -16.27
CA GLU A 4 -8.17 -2.05 -16.87
C GLU A 4 -6.82 -2.26 -16.16
N ALA A 5 -6.14 -1.18 -15.78
CA ALA A 5 -4.88 -1.26 -15.03
C ALA A 5 -5.09 -1.84 -13.62
N ILE A 6 -6.20 -1.53 -12.97
CA ILE A 6 -6.57 -2.09 -11.66
C ILE A 6 -6.90 -3.58 -11.77
N GLU A 7 -7.59 -4.00 -12.83
CA GLU A 7 -7.91 -5.42 -13.06
C GLU A 7 -6.66 -6.28 -13.27
N VAL A 8 -5.71 -5.78 -14.08
CA VAL A 8 -4.41 -6.45 -14.29
C VAL A 8 -3.62 -6.51 -12.98
N LEU A 9 -3.61 -5.43 -12.19
CA LEU A 9 -2.93 -5.39 -10.90
C LEU A 9 -3.55 -6.36 -9.89
N ALA A 10 -4.88 -6.43 -9.82
CA ALA A 10 -5.59 -7.33 -8.92
C ALA A 10 -5.29 -8.79 -9.26
N ARG A 11 -5.29 -9.17 -10.55
CA ARG A 11 -4.91 -10.53 -10.97
C ARG A 11 -3.46 -10.86 -10.59
N ARG A 12 -2.52 -9.93 -10.83
CA ARG A 12 -1.10 -10.10 -10.46
C ARG A 12 -0.90 -10.22 -8.94
N SER A 13 -1.74 -9.56 -8.16
CA SER A 13 -1.68 -9.55 -6.69
C SER A 13 -2.44 -10.74 -6.07
N GLY A 14 -2.98 -11.66 -6.87
CA GLY A 14 -3.75 -12.81 -6.40
C GLY A 14 -5.18 -12.48 -5.96
N LEU A 15 -5.66 -11.27 -6.22
CA LEU A 15 -7.00 -10.79 -5.86
C LEU A 15 -8.06 -11.13 -6.92
N ALA A 16 -7.84 -12.16 -7.74
CA ALA A 16 -8.74 -12.52 -8.85
C ALA A 16 -10.17 -12.83 -8.37
N ARG A 17 -10.32 -13.48 -7.22
CA ARG A 17 -11.62 -13.78 -6.61
C ARG A 17 -12.33 -12.52 -6.12
N ALA A 18 -11.60 -11.62 -5.44
CA ALA A 18 -12.14 -10.35 -4.97
C ALA A 18 -12.57 -9.46 -6.13
N LEU A 19 -11.85 -9.49 -7.26
CA LEU A 19 -12.25 -8.78 -8.48
C LEU A 19 -13.58 -9.31 -9.06
N ALA A 20 -13.80 -10.62 -8.99
CA ALA A 20 -15.00 -11.25 -9.55
C ALA A 20 -16.25 -11.03 -8.67
N GLU A 21 -16.08 -11.06 -7.35
CA GLU A 21 -17.18 -10.93 -6.40
C GLU A 21 -17.47 -9.46 -6.04
N PHE A 22 -16.44 -8.60 -5.97
CA PHE A 22 -16.53 -7.21 -5.49
C PHE A 22 -15.68 -6.24 -6.33
N PRO A 23 -15.99 -6.05 -7.63
CA PRO A 23 -15.17 -5.23 -8.52
C PRO A 23 -15.07 -3.77 -8.08
N GLU A 24 -16.16 -3.18 -7.59
CA GLU A 24 -16.20 -1.77 -7.20
C GLU A 24 -15.36 -1.48 -5.95
N ASP A 25 -15.35 -2.41 -4.99
CA ASP A 25 -14.54 -2.28 -3.77
C ASP A 25 -13.05 -2.39 -4.07
N VAL A 26 -12.66 -3.27 -5.00
CA VAL A 26 -11.27 -3.38 -5.46
C VAL A 26 -10.82 -2.10 -6.16
N ILE A 27 -11.70 -1.47 -6.95
CA ILE A 27 -11.42 -0.19 -7.60
C ILE A 27 -11.28 0.94 -6.57
N ALA A 28 -12.19 1.01 -5.59
CA ALA A 28 -12.13 2.01 -4.53
C ALA A 28 -10.86 1.87 -3.70
N ALA A 29 -10.52 0.64 -3.29
CA ALA A 29 -9.30 0.34 -2.54
C ALA A 29 -8.03 0.68 -3.34
N ALA A 30 -7.98 0.37 -4.63
CA ALA A 30 -6.84 0.71 -5.48
C ALA A 30 -6.66 2.23 -5.62
N LYS A 31 -7.76 2.99 -5.78
CA LYS A 31 -7.73 4.46 -5.82
C LYS A 31 -7.24 5.04 -4.50
N GLN A 32 -7.74 4.54 -3.37
CA GLN A 32 -7.31 4.98 -2.05
C GLN A 32 -5.84 4.66 -1.79
N ALA A 33 -5.39 3.46 -2.14
CA ALA A 33 -3.99 3.07 -2.00
C ALA A 33 -3.06 3.95 -2.84
N ALA A 34 -3.46 4.30 -4.07
CA ALA A 34 -2.70 5.20 -4.93
C ALA A 34 -2.59 6.61 -4.34
N ASP A 35 -3.69 7.16 -3.82
CA ASP A 35 -3.70 8.48 -3.16
C ASP A 35 -2.81 8.51 -1.91
N VAL A 36 -2.90 7.48 -1.06
CA VAL A 36 -2.04 7.37 0.14
C VAL A 36 -0.58 7.19 -0.25
N ALA A 37 -0.28 6.38 -1.26
CA ALA A 37 1.10 6.18 -1.74
C ALA A 37 1.77 7.49 -2.18
N GLN A 38 1.01 8.41 -2.78
CA GLN A 38 1.51 9.75 -3.13
C GLN A 38 1.81 10.62 -1.90
N LYS A 39 1.11 10.40 -0.79
CA LYS A 39 1.29 11.14 0.47
C LYS A 39 2.46 10.61 1.31
N ILE A 40 2.86 9.36 1.11
CA ILE A 40 3.99 8.77 1.83
C ILE A 40 5.29 9.44 1.37
N LYS A 41 5.87 10.27 2.24
CA LYS A 41 7.24 10.75 2.09
C LYS A 41 8.19 9.59 2.33
N ARG A 42 8.53 8.86 1.27
CA ARG A 42 9.54 7.81 1.34
C ARG A 42 10.90 8.46 1.63
N PRO A 43 11.64 8.01 2.66
CA PRO A 43 13.02 8.43 2.86
C PRO A 43 13.82 8.17 1.58
N ALA A 44 14.60 9.15 1.14
CA ALA A 44 15.42 9.03 -0.06
C ALA A 44 16.49 7.93 0.08
N ASP A 45 16.89 7.65 1.32
CA ASP A 45 17.83 6.61 1.66
C ASP A 45 17.19 5.69 2.74
N PRO A 46 16.88 4.42 2.39
CA PRO A 46 16.37 3.44 3.35
C PRO A 46 17.39 3.01 4.41
N THR A 47 18.68 3.21 4.13
CA THR A 47 19.84 2.85 4.96
C THR A 47 20.47 4.04 5.67
N ALA A 48 20.10 5.26 5.31
CA ALA A 48 20.42 6.42 6.12
C ALA A 48 19.89 6.17 7.52
N GLU A 49 20.73 6.41 8.53
CA GLU A 49 20.40 6.23 9.92
C GLU A 49 19.87 7.56 10.52
N PRO A 50 18.54 7.82 10.50
CA PRO A 50 17.89 8.74 11.43
C PRO A 50 16.97 7.97 12.39
N TRP A 51 17.03 6.64 12.41
CA TRP A 51 16.22 5.82 13.29
C TRP A 51 16.69 6.08 14.73
N PRO A 52 15.80 6.57 15.63
CA PRO A 52 16.19 6.72 17.02
C PRO A 52 16.64 5.35 17.55
N PRO A 53 17.72 5.29 18.33
CA PRO A 53 18.19 4.03 18.90
C PRO A 53 17.05 3.35 19.64
N MET A 54 16.96 2.03 19.48
CA MET A 54 15.89 1.21 20.03
C MET A 54 15.81 1.44 21.55
N LYS A 55 14.80 2.17 22.01
CA LYS A 55 14.59 2.42 23.45
C LYS A 55 13.99 1.16 24.05
N ALA A 56 14.73 0.48 24.93
CA ALA A 56 14.17 -0.56 25.77
C ALA A 56 13.02 0.06 26.59
N GLY A 57 11.83 -0.55 26.54
CA GLY A 57 10.69 -0.07 27.29
C GLY A 57 11.02 -0.03 28.78
N THR A 58 10.95 1.16 29.39
CA THR A 58 11.07 1.29 30.84
C THR A 58 9.84 0.65 31.47
N THR A 59 9.96 -0.60 31.92
CA THR A 59 9.01 -1.22 32.84
C THR A 59 9.25 -0.62 34.22
N LEU A 60 8.28 0.14 34.73
CA LEU A 60 8.08 0.42 36.15
C LEU A 60 6.85 -0.36 36.62
#